data_AF-A0A0D0P2K7-F1
#
_entry.id   AF-A0A0D0P2K7-F1
#
_cell.length_a   1.000
_cell.length_b   1.000
_cell.length_c   1.000
_cell.angle_alpha   90.00
_cell.angle_beta   90.00
_cell.angle_gamma   90.00
#
_symmetry.space_group_name_H-M   'P 1'
#
loop_
_entity.id
_entity.type
_entity.pdbx_description
1 polymer ?
#
loop_
_entity_poly.entity_id
_entity_poly.type
_entity_poly.pdbx_seq_one_letter_code
_entity_poly.pdbx_strand_id
1 'polypeptide(L)'
;MKGRSGVLVLCLGLAACQGSNPYVATSNPLPPAPPEAAQVFDRSAYPAPPRDYGRYRSWAWRNGQLPPGTAWADSAQVAEAVSNALDQRGLRPLHDNRPADLFVSADLRLETRLRQVRDDYDTGYYGG
;
A
#
# COMPACT_ATOMS: atom_id res chain seq x y z
N MET A 1 -4.90 44.19 32.16
CA MET A 1 -5.24 42.99 32.96
C MET A 1 -6.34 42.12 32.32
N LYS A 2 -6.47 42.05 30.98
CA LYS A 2 -7.55 41.31 30.28
C LYS A 2 -7.13 39.96 29.68
N GLY A 3 -5.84 39.77 29.37
CA GLY A 3 -5.34 38.52 28.77
C GLY A 3 -5.25 37.32 29.73
N ARG A 4 -5.05 37.56 31.03
CA ARG A 4 -4.94 36.50 32.06
C ARG A 4 -6.26 35.77 32.30
N SER A 5 -7.39 36.47 32.21
CA SER A 5 -8.73 35.89 32.38
C SER A 5 -9.12 34.98 31.22
N GLY A 6 -8.72 35.30 29.99
CA GLY A 6 -8.99 34.46 28.82
C GLY A 6 -8.25 33.11 28.86
N VAL A 7 -7.00 33.12 29.33
CA VAL A 7 -6.21 31.88 29.51
C VAL A 7 -6.83 30.98 30.57
N LEU A 8 -7.30 31.54 31.68
CA LEU A 8 -7.97 30.77 32.75
C LEU A 8 -9.27 30.11 32.26
N VAL A 9 -10.08 30.81 31.46
CA VAL A 9 -11.32 30.27 30.90
C VAL A 9 -11.02 29.15 29.88
N LEU A 10 -9.98 29.32 29.06
CA LEU A 10 -9.56 28.29 28.09
C LEU A 10 -9.05 27.02 28.79
N CYS A 11 -8.24 27.17 29.84
CA CYS A 11 -7.73 26.04 30.63
C CYS A 11 -8.85 25.27 31.36
N LEU A 12 -9.86 25.98 31.88
CA LEU A 12 -11.04 25.36 32.50
C LEU A 12 -11.89 24.58 31.48
N GLY A 13 -12.03 25.08 30.25
CA GLY A 13 -12.73 24.39 29.17
C GLY A 13 -12.03 23.09 28.73
N LEU A 14 -10.70 23.10 28.65
CA LEU A 14 -9.90 21.92 28.31
C LEU A 14 -9.95 20.83 29.39
N ALA A 15 -9.98 21.20 30.67
CA ALA A 15 -10.09 20.26 31.77
C ALA A 15 -11.45 19.55 31.83
N ALA A 16 -12.53 20.19 31.36
CA ALA A 16 -13.87 19.59 31.31
C ALA A 16 -14.01 18.45 30.29
N CYS A 17 -13.09 18.34 29.31
CA CYS A 17 -13.05 17.25 28.34
C CYS A 17 -12.28 16.00 28.82
N GLN A 18 -11.70 16.02 30.03
CA GLN A 18 -11.03 14.87 30.66
C GLN A 18 -12.00 13.98 31.46
N GLY A 19 -13.32 14.11 31.25
CA GLY A 19 -14.32 13.24 31.89
C GLY A 19 -14.10 11.78 31.48
N SER A 20 -14.23 10.85 32.45
CA SER A 20 -14.09 9.42 32.20
C SER A 20 -14.87 8.99 30.96
N ASN A 21 -14.15 8.46 29.97
CA ASN A 21 -14.75 7.88 28.78
C ASN A 21 -15.61 6.67 29.20
N PRO A 22 -16.95 6.74 29.10
CA PRO A 22 -17.82 5.63 29.50
C PRO A 22 -17.74 4.46 28.51
N TYR A 23 -17.09 4.64 27.36
CA TYR A 23 -16.86 3.60 26.38
C TYR A 23 -15.62 2.77 26.74
N VAL A 24 -15.77 1.92 27.74
CA VAL A 24 -14.85 0.82 27.99
C VAL A 24 -15.13 -0.27 26.95
N ALA A 25 -14.11 -0.72 26.23
CA ALA A 25 -14.20 -1.86 25.33
C ALA A 25 -14.42 -3.14 26.15
N THR A 26 -15.68 -3.37 26.55
CA THR A 26 -16.09 -4.63 27.14
C THR A 26 -16.38 -5.60 26.00
N SER A 27 -15.54 -6.61 25.85
CA SER A 27 -15.81 -7.74 24.97
C SER A 27 -15.92 -8.97 25.84
N ASN A 28 -16.92 -9.83 25.59
CA ASN A 28 -16.93 -11.14 26.20
C ASN A 28 -15.60 -11.84 25.87
N PRO A 29 -14.99 -12.56 26.84
CA PRO A 29 -13.81 -13.36 26.54
C PRO A 29 -14.14 -14.30 25.39
N LEU A 30 -13.23 -14.40 24.42
CA LEU A 30 -13.41 -15.37 23.35
C LEU A 30 -13.61 -16.76 24.00
N PRO A 31 -14.60 -17.54 23.56
CA PRO A 31 -14.76 -18.89 24.05
C PRO A 31 -13.46 -19.66 23.79
N PRO A 32 -13.04 -20.55 24.71
CA PRO A 32 -11.87 -21.38 24.47
C PRO A 32 -12.09 -22.13 23.14
N ALA A 33 -11.03 -22.14 22.31
CA ALA A 33 -11.09 -22.84 21.04
C ALA A 33 -11.52 -24.30 21.29
N PRO A 34 -12.47 -24.85 20.50
CA PRO A 34 -12.85 -26.25 20.62
C PRO A 34 -11.59 -27.13 20.53
N PRO A 35 -11.43 -28.14 21.39
CA PRO A 35 -10.24 -29.02 21.35
C PRO A 35 -10.05 -29.70 19.99
N GLU A 36 -11.14 -29.86 19.23
CA GLU A 36 -11.14 -30.40 17.87
C GLU A 36 -10.51 -29.44 16.85
N ALA A 37 -10.50 -28.12 17.10
CA ALA A 37 -9.91 -27.13 16.21
C ALA A 37 -8.39 -27.31 16.03
N ALA A 38 -7.71 -27.93 16.99
CA ALA A 38 -6.29 -28.27 16.89
C ALA A 38 -6.01 -29.50 16.01
N GLN A 39 -7.01 -30.34 15.76
CA GLN A 39 -6.87 -31.62 15.05
C GLN A 39 -7.54 -31.61 13.66
N VAL A 40 -8.54 -30.75 13.46
CA VAL A 40 -9.29 -30.66 12.21
C VAL A 40 -8.63 -29.64 11.28
N PHE A 41 -7.64 -30.11 10.51
CA PHE A 41 -7.15 -29.38 9.34
C PHE A 41 -8.02 -29.74 8.13
N ASP A 42 -8.89 -28.81 7.72
CA ASP A 42 -9.71 -28.98 6.52
C ASP A 42 -8.85 -28.86 5.25
N ARG A 43 -8.39 -30.02 4.76
CA ARG A 43 -7.63 -30.14 3.52
C ARG A 43 -8.48 -29.91 2.28
N SER A 44 -9.81 -29.87 2.38
CA SER A 44 -10.65 -29.67 1.19
C SER A 44 -10.44 -28.30 0.55
N ALA A 45 -9.97 -27.33 1.33
CA ALA A 45 -9.61 -25.99 0.87
C ALA A 45 -8.14 -25.85 0.43
N TYR A 46 -7.29 -26.87 0.59
CA TYR A 46 -5.83 -26.74 0.37
C TYR A 46 -5.18 -27.96 -0.30
N PRO A 47 -4.25 -27.73 -1.25
CA PRO A 47 -3.89 -26.45 -1.85
C PRO A 47 -5.02 -25.93 -2.74
N ALA A 48 -5.14 -24.60 -2.85
CA ALA A 48 -6.09 -24.00 -3.79
C ALA A 48 -5.83 -24.53 -5.21
N PRO A 49 -6.87 -24.87 -5.98
CA PRO A 49 -6.68 -25.36 -7.34
C PRO A 49 -5.89 -24.35 -8.18
N PRO A 50 -4.94 -24.79 -9.02
CA PRO A 50 -4.15 -23.90 -9.85
C PRO A 50 -5.04 -23.01 -10.71
N ARG A 51 -4.76 -21.71 -10.71
CA ARG A 51 -5.52 -20.77 -11.53
C ARG A 51 -5.09 -20.88 -12.98
N ASP A 52 -6.04 -21.15 -13.86
CA ASP A 52 -5.79 -21.17 -15.30
C ASP A 52 -5.71 -19.73 -15.83
N TYR A 53 -4.48 -19.22 -15.96
CA TYR A 53 -4.20 -17.87 -16.48
C TYR A 53 -4.42 -17.74 -17.99
N GLY A 54 -4.51 -18.85 -18.74
CA GLY A 54 -4.71 -18.83 -20.19
C GLY A 54 -6.14 -18.48 -20.61
N ARG A 55 -7.09 -18.49 -19.65
CA ARG A 55 -8.49 -18.09 -19.88
C ARG A 55 -8.67 -16.59 -20.03
N TYR A 56 -7.75 -15.79 -19.49
CA TYR A 56 -7.84 -14.35 -19.52
C TYR A 56 -7.32 -13.83 -20.85
N ARG A 57 -8.16 -13.09 -21.58
CA ARG A 57 -7.82 -12.57 -22.92
C ARG A 57 -7.92 -11.06 -23.01
N SER A 58 -8.78 -10.46 -22.18
CA SER A 58 -9.00 -9.02 -22.16
C SER A 58 -8.42 -8.39 -20.90
N TRP A 59 -7.91 -7.17 -21.02
CA TRP A 59 -7.46 -6.39 -19.88
C TRP A 59 -7.89 -4.94 -19.99
N ALA A 60 -8.05 -4.28 -18.85
CA ALA A 60 -8.29 -2.85 -18.75
C ALA A 60 -7.46 -2.25 -17.60
N TRP A 61 -7.25 -0.94 -17.65
CA TRP A 61 -6.68 -0.22 -16.51
C TRP A 61 -7.61 -0.29 -15.30
N ARG A 62 -7.05 -0.58 -14.13
CA ARG A 62 -7.77 -0.55 -12.88
C ARG A 62 -8.37 0.85 -12.69
N ASN A 63 -9.68 0.93 -12.56
CA ASN A 63 -10.44 2.19 -12.45
C ASN A 63 -10.27 3.15 -13.64
N GLY A 64 -9.80 2.69 -14.81
CA GLY A 64 -9.49 3.56 -15.94
C GLY A 64 -8.32 4.52 -15.67
N GLN A 65 -7.51 4.25 -14.63
CA GLN A 65 -6.41 5.13 -14.24
C GLN A 65 -5.11 4.69 -14.92
N LEU A 66 -4.50 5.62 -15.67
CA LEU A 66 -3.17 5.45 -16.22
C LEU A 66 -2.12 5.45 -15.09
N PRO A 67 -0.97 4.79 -15.30
CA PRO A 67 0.15 4.82 -14.37
C PRO A 67 0.60 6.25 -14.07
N PRO A 68 1.04 6.56 -12.84
CA PRO A 68 1.62 7.87 -12.54
C PRO A 68 2.89 8.07 -13.37
N GLY A 69 3.02 9.24 -14.01
CA GLY A 69 4.28 9.63 -14.63
C GLY A 69 5.36 9.89 -13.59
N THR A 70 6.61 9.80 -14.00
CA THR A 70 7.79 10.16 -13.20
C THR A 70 8.59 11.23 -13.93
N ALA A 71 9.58 11.80 -13.25
CA ALA A 71 10.51 12.76 -13.88
C ALA A 71 11.29 12.16 -15.08
N TRP A 72 11.38 10.83 -15.19
CA TRP A 72 12.13 10.15 -16.25
C TRP A 72 11.26 9.51 -17.34
N ALA A 73 9.97 9.29 -17.07
CA ALA A 73 9.02 8.75 -18.04
C ALA A 73 7.61 9.29 -17.81
N ASP A 74 6.97 9.73 -18.89
CA ASP A 74 5.58 10.17 -18.85
C ASP A 74 4.62 8.97 -18.70
N SER A 75 3.45 9.23 -18.12
CA SER A 75 2.36 8.28 -17.93
C SER A 75 1.98 7.55 -19.22
N ALA A 76 1.96 8.25 -20.36
CA ALA A 76 1.68 7.67 -21.67
C ALA A 76 2.76 6.68 -22.13
N GLN A 77 4.03 7.01 -21.91
CA GLN A 77 5.16 6.14 -22.26
C GLN A 77 5.14 4.85 -21.44
N VAL A 78 4.82 4.95 -20.16
CA VAL A 78 4.66 3.80 -19.28
C VAL A 78 3.45 2.96 -19.70
N ALA A 79 2.33 3.60 -19.99
CA ALA A 79 1.11 2.92 -20.42
C ALA A 79 1.32 2.15 -21.74
N GLU A 80 2.04 2.75 -22.69
CA GLU A 80 2.40 2.10 -23.96
C GLU A 80 3.34 0.91 -23.75
N ALA A 81 4.38 1.07 -22.91
CA ALA A 81 5.28 -0.03 -22.57
C ALA A 81 4.55 -1.21 -21.92
N VAL A 82 3.61 -0.93 -20.99
CA VAL A 82 2.77 -1.95 -20.37
C VAL A 82 1.84 -2.59 -21.39
N SER A 83 1.20 -1.79 -22.25
CA SER A 83 0.31 -2.29 -23.31
C SER A 83 1.04 -3.24 -24.26
N ASN A 84 2.23 -2.86 -24.73
CA ASN A 84 3.04 -3.68 -25.63
C ASN A 84 3.49 -4.99 -24.96
N ALA A 85 3.86 -4.94 -23.67
CA ALA A 85 4.23 -6.14 -22.92
C ALA A 85 3.04 -7.08 -22.64
N LEU A 86 1.82 -6.56 -22.60
CA LEU A 86 0.60 -7.36 -22.46
C LEU A 86 0.18 -7.95 -23.82
N ASP A 87 0.33 -7.19 -24.91
CA ASP A 87 0.02 -7.67 -26.26
C ASP A 87 0.94 -8.83 -26.68
N GLN A 88 2.23 -8.78 -26.31
CA GLN A 88 3.16 -9.91 -26.50
C GLN A 88 2.74 -11.18 -25.75
N ARG A 89 1.99 -11.05 -24.66
CA ARG A 89 1.43 -12.17 -23.90
C ARG A 89 0.07 -12.62 -24.43
N GLY A 90 -0.41 -12.00 -25.52
CA GLY A 90 -1.70 -12.28 -26.14
C GLY A 90 -2.89 -11.62 -25.43
N LEU A 91 -2.66 -10.73 -24.47
CA LEU A 91 -3.71 -9.98 -23.79
C LEU A 91 -4.08 -8.74 -24.61
N ARG A 92 -5.35 -8.65 -25.01
CA ARG A 92 -5.84 -7.53 -25.81
C ARG A 92 -6.45 -6.44 -24.91
N PRO A 93 -6.09 -5.17 -25.14
CA PRO A 93 -6.76 -4.08 -24.45
C PRO A 93 -8.24 -4.09 -24.78
N LEU A 94 -9.05 -3.89 -23.76
CA LEU A 94 -10.49 -3.86 -23.89
C LEU A 94 -10.93 -2.54 -24.54
N HIS A 95 -11.63 -2.62 -25.67
CA HIS A 95 -12.18 -1.46 -26.39
C HIS A 95 -13.71 -1.34 -26.29
N ASP A 96 -14.38 -2.38 -25.76
CA ASP A 96 -15.85 -2.46 -25.68
C ASP A 96 -16.34 -2.21 -24.25
N ASN A 97 -17.65 -2.04 -24.09
CA ASN A 97 -18.31 -1.84 -22.78
C ASN A 97 -18.53 -3.15 -21.98
N ARG A 98 -17.75 -4.21 -22.25
CA ARG A 98 -17.82 -5.49 -21.51
C ARG A 98 -16.88 -5.45 -20.30
N PRO A 99 -17.13 -6.21 -19.23
CA PRO A 99 -16.16 -6.30 -18.12
C PRO A 99 -14.85 -6.91 -18.62
N ALA A 100 -13.72 -6.29 -18.27
CA ALA A 100 -12.40 -6.84 -18.56
C ALA A 100 -12.12 -8.06 -17.68
N ASP A 101 -11.41 -9.05 -18.22
CA ASP A 101 -11.01 -10.23 -17.45
C ASP A 101 -9.94 -9.90 -16.40
N LEU A 102 -9.03 -8.97 -16.75
CA LEU A 102 -7.94 -8.52 -15.90
C LEU A 102 -7.95 -7.01 -15.74
N PHE A 103 -7.69 -6.56 -14.51
CA PHE A 103 -7.46 -5.15 -14.19
C PHE A 103 -5.99 -4.94 -13.86
N VAL A 104 -5.34 -4.05 -14.60
CA VAL A 104 -3.90 -3.78 -14.49
C VAL A 104 -3.67 -2.41 -13.86
N SER A 105 -2.68 -2.31 -12.99
CA SER A 105 -2.19 -1.04 -12.44
C SER A 105 -0.67 -1.09 -12.37
N ALA A 106 -0.01 0.03 -12.63
CA ALA A 106 1.43 0.17 -12.41
C ALA A 106 1.69 1.28 -11.41
N ASP A 107 2.64 1.05 -10.49
CA ASP A 107 3.14 2.01 -9.51
C ASP A 107 4.60 2.30 -9.83
N LEU A 108 4.97 3.57 -9.80
CA LEU A 108 6.31 4.03 -10.13
C LEU A 108 6.84 4.89 -8.99
N ARG A 109 8.05 4.59 -8.53
CA ARG A 109 8.71 5.30 -7.44
C ARG A 109 10.12 5.70 -7.88
N LEU A 110 10.44 6.97 -7.69
CA LEU A 110 11.78 7.51 -7.89
C LEU A 110 12.28 8.01 -6.54
N GLU A 111 13.41 7.46 -6.09
CA GLU A 111 14.00 7.78 -4.78
C GLU A 111 15.46 8.23 -4.97
N THR A 112 15.82 9.35 -4.36
CA THR A 112 17.22 9.81 -4.30
C THR A 112 17.88 9.17 -3.09
N ARG A 113 18.76 8.19 -3.32
CA ARG A 113 19.52 7.55 -2.23
C ARG A 113 20.75 8.38 -1.87
N LEU A 114 20.72 9.01 -0.71
CA LEU A 114 21.91 9.63 -0.13
C LEU A 114 22.84 8.51 0.38
N ARG A 115 23.98 8.31 -0.29
CA ARG A 115 25.09 7.51 0.25
C ARG A 115 26.04 8.45 0.99
N GLN A 116 26.16 8.28 2.30
CA GLN A 116 27.33 8.79 3.02
C GLN A 116 28.52 7.90 2.65
N VAL A 117 29.35 8.39 1.74
CA VAL A 117 30.67 7.83 1.49
C VAL A 117 31.62 8.55 2.45
N ARG A 118 32.18 7.81 3.40
CA ARG A 118 33.28 8.28 4.24
C ARG A 118 34.56 7.82 3.57
N ASP A 119 35.19 8.72 2.84
CA ASP A 119 36.57 8.53 2.40
C ASP A 119 37.47 8.79 3.61
N ASP A 120 37.78 7.74 4.37
CA ASP A 120 38.89 7.78 5.31
C ASP A 120 40.17 7.85 4.47
N TYR A 121 40.57 9.06 4.09
CA TYR A 121 41.94 9.33 3.67
C TYR A 121 42.81 9.02 4.89
N ASP A 122 43.37 7.80 4.90
CA ASP A 122 44.48 7.44 5.76
C ASP A 122 45.57 8.48 5.49
N THR A 123 45.75 9.39 6.45
CA THR A 123 46.72 10.47 6.40
C THR A 123 48.08 9.83 6.62
N GLY A 124 48.54 9.13 5.59
CA GLY A 124 49.86 8.55 5.47
C GLY A 124 50.87 9.68 5.33
N TYR A 125 51.32 10.15 6.50
CA TYR A 125 52.66 10.61 6.81
C TYR A 125 53.64 10.65 5.61
N TYR A 126 53.55 11.69 4.78
CA TYR A 126 54.62 12.10 3.87
C TYR A 126 54.66 13.62 3.82
N GLY A 127 55.60 14.18 4.57
CA GLY A 127 55.85 15.60 4.61
C GLY A 127 57.08 15.94 5.43
N GLY A 128 58.26 15.75 4.81
CA GLY A 128 59.46 16.60 4.96
C GLY A 128 60.21 16.57 6.28
#